data_AF-A0A6C0DCU4-F1
#
_entry.id   AF-A0A6C0DCU4-F1
#
_cell.length_a   1.000
_cell.length_b   1.000
_cell.length_c   1.000
_cell.angle_alpha   90.00
_cell.angle_beta   90.00
_cell.angle_gamma   90.00
#
_symmetry.space_group_name_H-M   'P 1'
#
loop_
_entity.id
_entity.type
_entity.pdbx_description
1 polymer ?
#
loop_
_entity_poly.entity_id
_entity_poly.type
_entity_poly.pdbx_seq_one_letter_code
_entity_poly.pdbx_strand_id
1 'polypeptide(L)'
;MNYRFDFVFSYWLFAWYILYEFKIVSYNPKIAIIIGIIENILILCLMIYFENSFIYIFIFCFVNTFLKLLPLWSLRNTNYEFKDIYASIVLFIIYLFWLSSNNVNFEKYAKDKYYQLKNNKPVAPFTYYIDKYFLHKTNTIL
;
A
#
# COMPACT_ATOMS: atom_id res chain seq x y z
N MET A 1 -5.71 4.31 14.44
CA MET A 1 -5.10 3.23 13.63
C MET A 1 -3.70 2.95 14.15
N ASN A 2 -3.31 1.68 14.33
CA ASN A 2 -1.90 1.34 14.56
C ASN A 2 -1.17 1.47 13.23
N TYR A 3 -0.16 2.34 13.13
CA TYR A 3 0.64 2.59 11.93
C TYR A 3 1.65 1.46 11.68
N ARG A 4 1.11 0.24 11.58
CA ARG A 4 1.81 -1.00 11.35
C ARG A 4 1.89 -1.28 9.85
N PHE A 5 3.08 -1.59 9.37
CA PHE A 5 3.32 -1.89 7.94
C PHE A 5 2.55 -3.14 7.51
N ASP A 6 2.49 -4.16 8.35
CA ASP A 6 1.82 -5.43 8.05
C ASP A 6 0.29 -5.31 7.87
N PHE A 7 -0.32 -4.19 8.26
CA PHE A 7 -1.74 -3.94 8.01
C PHE A 7 -2.05 -3.34 6.65
N VAL A 8 -1.04 -3.00 5.85
CA VAL A 8 -1.25 -2.45 4.51
C VAL A 8 -0.90 -3.50 3.47
N PHE A 9 -1.91 -3.97 2.73
CA PHE A 9 -1.75 -5.04 1.73
C PHE A 9 -0.67 -4.75 0.67
N SER A 10 -0.38 -3.49 0.37
CA SER A 10 0.69 -3.12 -0.57
C SER A 10 2.07 -3.63 -0.14
N TYR A 11 2.37 -3.71 1.16
CA TYR A 11 3.65 -4.29 1.61
C TYR A 11 3.67 -5.80 1.49
N TRP A 12 2.52 -6.48 1.57
CA TRP A 12 2.42 -7.91 1.28
C TRP A 12 2.70 -8.22 -0.19
N LEU A 13 2.15 -7.40 -1.10
CA LEU A 13 2.45 -7.51 -2.54
C LEU A 13 3.93 -7.29 -2.82
N PHE A 14 4.55 -6.30 -2.16
CA PHE A 14 5.97 -6.04 -2.30
C PHE A 14 6.84 -7.17 -1.75
N ALA A 15 6.48 -7.75 -0.60
CA ALA A 15 7.16 -8.92 -0.06
C ALA A 15 7.03 -10.13 -1.01
N TRP A 16 5.84 -10.38 -1.57
CA TRP A 16 5.64 -11.42 -2.57
C TRP A 16 6.48 -11.19 -3.82
N TYR A 17 6.56 -9.96 -4.30
CA TYR A 17 7.47 -9.58 -5.39
C TYR A 17 8.93 -9.92 -5.11
N ILE A 18 9.44 -9.56 -3.94
CA ILE A 18 10.80 -9.91 -3.52
C ILE A 18 11.00 -11.43 -3.58
N LEU A 19 10.09 -12.21 -2.97
CA LEU A 19 10.18 -13.67 -2.97
C LEU A 19 10.17 -14.26 -4.38
N TYR A 20 9.40 -13.68 -5.30
CA TYR A 20 9.34 -14.11 -6.70
C TYR A 20 10.65 -13.80 -7.45
N GLU A 21 11.23 -12.61 -7.27
CA GLU A 21 12.51 -12.24 -7.90
C GLU A 21 13.65 -13.14 -7.41
N PHE A 22 13.67 -13.47 -6.11
CA PHE A 22 14.63 -14.42 -5.54
C PHE A 22 14.33 -15.89 -5.86
N LYS A 23 13.31 -16.18 -6.68
CA LYS A 23 12.91 -17.54 -7.09
C LYS A 23 12.53 -18.46 -5.92
N ILE A 24 12.17 -17.89 -4.77
CA ILE A 24 11.65 -18.64 -3.61
C ILE A 24 10.22 -19.12 -3.90
N VAL A 25 9.45 -18.30 -4.62
CA VAL A 25 8.11 -18.66 -5.09
C VAL A 25 8.05 -18.57 -6.61
N SER A 26 7.29 -19.47 -7.22
CA SER A 26 7.12 -19.54 -8.68
C SER A 26 5.95 -18.73 -9.22
N TYR A 27 5.05 -18.25 -8.35
CA TYR A 27 3.85 -17.50 -8.72
C TYR A 27 4.16 -16.02 -8.95
N ASN A 28 3.77 -15.51 -10.13
CA ASN A 28 4.07 -14.17 -10.59
C ASN A 28 3.10 -13.12 -9.99
N PRO A 29 3.57 -12.10 -9.26
CA PRO A 29 2.70 -11.11 -8.62
C PRO A 29 2.19 -10.01 -9.56
N LYS A 30 2.53 -10.04 -10.86
CA LYS A 30 2.25 -8.97 -11.83
C LYS A 30 0.79 -8.50 -11.80
N ILE A 31 -0.18 -9.42 -11.83
CA ILE A 31 -1.61 -9.07 -11.79
C ILE A 31 -2.01 -8.39 -10.48
N ALA A 32 -1.55 -8.90 -9.35
CA ALA A 32 -1.87 -8.30 -8.05
C ALA A 32 -1.26 -6.90 -7.90
N ILE A 33 -0.06 -6.69 -8.44
CA ILE A 33 0.57 -5.37 -8.50
C ILE A 33 -0.24 -4.40 -9.39
N ILE A 34 -0.72 -4.84 -10.55
CA ILE A 34 -1.60 -4.03 -11.43
C ILE A 34 -2.87 -3.61 -10.69
N ILE A 35 -3.55 -4.53 -10.00
CA ILE A 35 -4.73 -4.23 -9.18
C ILE A 35 -4.36 -3.20 -8.09
N GLY A 36 -3.21 -3.38 -7.43
CA GLY A 36 -2.72 -2.44 -6.44
C GLY A 36 -2.40 -1.05 -6.99
N ILE A 37 -2.01 -0.93 -8.26
CA ILE A 37 -1.81 0.37 -8.92
C ILE A 37 -3.16 1.04 -9.21
N ILE A 38 -4.15 0.28 -9.66
CA ILE A 38 -5.52 0.80 -9.86
C ILE A 38 -6.08 1.34 -8.53
N GLU A 39 -5.93 0.60 -7.43
CA GLU A 39 -6.30 1.07 -6.08
C GLU A 39 -5.59 2.39 -5.71
N ASN A 40 -4.30 2.51 -6.01
CA ASN A 40 -3.55 3.73 -5.73
C ASN A 40 -4.00 4.93 -6.56
N ILE A 41 -4.38 4.72 -7.83
CA ILE A 41 -4.93 5.78 -8.66
C ILE A 41 -6.24 6.29 -8.04
N LEU A 42 -7.12 5.40 -7.60
CA LEU A 42 -8.36 5.78 -6.91
C LEU A 42 -8.07 6.59 -5.63
N ILE A 43 -7.08 6.19 -4.84
CA ILE A 43 -6.69 6.93 -3.62
C ILE A 43 -6.09 8.28 -3.96
N LEU A 44 -5.25 8.36 -4.99
CA LEU A 44 -4.68 9.63 -5.44
C LEU A 44 -5.78 10.60 -5.88
N CYS A 45 -6.77 10.11 -6.64
CA CYS A 45 -7.96 10.90 -6.99
C CYS A 45 -8.70 11.40 -5.74
N LEU A 46 -8.87 10.54 -4.71
CA LEU A 46 -9.48 10.95 -3.44
C LEU A 46 -8.63 11.98 -2.67
N MET A 47 -7.31 11.85 -2.68
CA MET A 47 -6.41 12.83 -2.04
C MET A 47 -6.52 14.20 -2.70
N ILE A 48 -6.58 14.24 -4.03
CA ILE A 48 -6.79 15.48 -4.80
C ILE A 48 -8.18 16.05 -4.51
N TYR A 49 -9.22 15.20 -4.51
CA TYR A 49 -10.60 15.61 -4.25
C TYR A 49 -10.81 16.18 -2.83
N PHE A 50 -10.13 15.62 -1.82
CA PHE A 50 -10.17 16.12 -0.44
C PHE A 50 -9.08 17.15 -0.12
N GLU A 51 -8.44 17.73 -1.14
CA GLU A 51 -7.45 18.80 -0.99
C GLU A 51 -6.35 18.47 0.03
N ASN A 52 -5.87 17.22 0.01
CA ASN A 52 -4.82 16.79 0.91
C ASN A 52 -3.53 17.58 0.64
N SER A 53 -2.73 17.79 1.70
CA SER A 53 -1.51 18.56 1.59
C SER A 53 -0.58 18.00 0.52
N PHE A 54 0.06 18.90 -0.24
CA PHE A 54 0.97 18.52 -1.32
C PHE A 54 2.08 17.56 -0.82
N ILE A 55 2.58 17.76 0.40
CA ILE A 55 3.60 16.90 0.99
C ILE A 55 3.08 15.46 1.19
N TYR A 56 1.83 15.26 1.61
CA TYR A 56 1.26 13.92 1.73
C TYR A 56 1.04 13.26 0.37
N ILE A 57 0.58 14.02 -0.63
CA ILE A 57 0.42 13.53 -2.00
C ILE A 57 1.79 13.11 -2.57
N PHE A 58 2.82 13.95 -2.39
CA PHE A 58 4.18 13.66 -2.84
C PHE A 58 4.73 12.38 -2.20
N ILE A 59 4.65 12.24 -0.87
CA ILE A 59 5.13 11.05 -0.16
C ILE A 59 4.33 9.81 -0.61
N PHE A 60 3.02 9.93 -0.78
CA PHE A 60 2.19 8.84 -1.29
C PHE A 60 2.67 8.37 -2.67
N CYS A 61 2.88 9.29 -3.62
CA CYS A 61 3.40 8.96 -4.95
C CYS A 61 4.80 8.35 -4.89
N PHE A 62 5.69 8.94 -4.08
CA PHE A 62 7.06 8.46 -3.91
C PHE A 62 7.08 7.01 -3.41
N VAL A 63 6.43 6.71 -2.29
CA VAL A 63 6.40 5.36 -1.69
C VAL A 63 5.79 4.35 -2.65
N ASN A 64 4.68 4.69 -3.30
CA ASN A 64 4.00 3.78 -4.21
C ASN A 64 4.77 3.52 -5.50
N THR A 65 5.67 4.42 -5.89
CA THR A 65 6.61 4.18 -6.99
C THR A 65 7.52 3.01 -6.67
N PHE A 66 8.10 2.96 -5.46
CA PHE A 66 8.97 1.85 -5.06
C PHE A 66 8.19 0.56 -4.80
N LEU A 67 7.02 0.65 -4.17
CA LEU A 67 6.26 -0.55 -3.81
C LEU A 67 5.57 -1.23 -5.00
N LYS A 68 5.27 -0.51 -6.08
CA LYS A 68 4.46 -1.06 -7.18
C LYS A 68 4.97 -0.73 -8.57
N LEU A 69 5.35 0.53 -8.86
CA LEU A 69 5.80 0.89 -10.22
C LEU A 69 7.13 0.23 -10.59
N LEU A 70 8.11 0.25 -9.68
CA LEU A 70 9.39 -0.43 -9.89
C LEU A 70 9.21 -1.96 -10.03
N PRO A 71 8.49 -2.66 -9.13
CA PRO A 71 8.15 -4.06 -9.31
C PRO A 71 7.46 -4.38 -10.64
N LEU A 72 6.44 -3.60 -11.02
CA LEU A 72 5.75 -3.82 -12.28
C LEU A 72 6.67 -3.65 -13.48
N TRP A 73 7.56 -2.65 -13.44
CA TRP A 73 8.52 -2.42 -14.51
C TRP A 73 9.54 -3.57 -14.62
N SER A 74 9.98 -4.15 -13.50
CA SER A 74 10.81 -5.36 -13.49
C SER A 74 10.11 -6.54 -14.17
N LEU A 75 8.82 -6.72 -13.88
CA LEU A 75 8.00 -7.82 -14.38
C LEU A 75 7.42 -7.59 -15.79
N ARG A 76 7.76 -6.49 -16.48
CA ARG A 76 7.12 -6.10 -17.75
C ARG A 76 7.18 -7.20 -18.82
N ASN A 77 8.31 -7.90 -18.90
CA ASN A 77 8.58 -8.95 -19.89
C ASN A 77 8.21 -10.36 -19.41
N THR A 78 7.62 -10.49 -18.21
CA THR A 78 7.16 -11.78 -17.70
C THR A 78 5.71 -12.01 -18.12
N ASN A 79 5.40 -13.25 -18.48
CA ASN A 79 4.02 -13.69 -18.68
C ASN A 79 3.41 -14.07 -17.33
N TYR A 80 2.10 -13.86 -17.21
CA TYR A 80 1.31 -14.34 -16.08
C TYR A 80 0.36 -15.44 -16.57
N GLU A 81 0.06 -16.37 -15.69
CA GLU A 81 -0.84 -17.49 -15.92
C GLU A 81 -2.02 -17.43 -14.95
N PHE A 82 -3.07 -18.22 -15.19
CA PHE A 82 -4.22 -18.28 -14.30
C PHE A 82 -3.85 -18.70 -12.86
N LYS A 83 -2.83 -19.56 -12.69
CA LYS A 83 -2.31 -19.95 -11.37
C LYS A 83 -1.84 -18.76 -10.53
N ASP A 84 -1.35 -17.70 -11.18
CA ASP A 84 -0.88 -16.48 -10.51
C ASP A 84 -2.06 -15.65 -9.96
N ILE A 85 -3.19 -15.69 -10.66
CA ILE A 85 -4.44 -15.08 -10.20
C ILE A 85 -4.94 -15.81 -8.95
N TYR A 86 -4.94 -17.15 -8.97
CA TYR A 86 -5.29 -17.94 -7.79
C TYR A 86 -4.34 -17.66 -6.61
N ALA A 87 -3.03 -17.57 -6.86
CA ALA A 87 -2.05 -17.20 -5.82
C ALA A 87 -2.34 -15.82 -5.22
N SER A 88 -2.77 -14.85 -6.05
CA SER A 88 -3.18 -13.51 -5.59
C SER A 88 -4.39 -13.56 -4.66
N ILE A 89 -5.40 -14.37 -5.00
CA ILE A 89 -6.60 -14.56 -4.17
C ILE A 89 -6.24 -15.23 -2.85
N VAL A 90 -5.42 -16.28 -2.89
CA VAL A 90 -4.96 -16.98 -1.68
C VAL A 90 -4.18 -16.02 -0.77
N LEU A 91 -3.26 -15.23 -1.31
CA LEU A 91 -2.51 -14.24 -0.54
C LEU A 91 -3.43 -13.20 0.12
N PHE A 92 -4.47 -12.75 -0.60
CA PHE A 92 -5.46 -11.83 -0.05
C PHE A 92 -6.27 -12.46 1.09
N ILE A 93 -6.67 -13.73 0.98
CA ILE A 93 -7.34 -14.46 2.06
C ILE A 93 -6.43 -14.59 3.30
N ILE A 94 -5.15 -14.92 3.09
CA ILE A 94 -4.15 -14.97 4.18
C ILE A 94 -4.03 -13.61 4.87
N TYR A 95 -3.97 -12.53 4.10
CA TYR A 95 -3.95 -11.17 4.63
C TYR A 95 -5.20 -10.83 5.45
N LEU A 96 -6.40 -11.21 4.98
CA LEU A 96 -7.64 -11.01 5.74
C LEU A 96 -7.63 -11.79 7.06
N PHE A 97 -7.12 -13.03 7.05
CA PHE A 97 -6.95 -13.82 8.28
C PHE A 97 -5.96 -13.14 9.23
N TRP A 98 -4.82 -12.64 8.71
CA TRP A 98 -3.84 -11.91 9.50
C TRP A 98 -4.43 -10.66 10.18
N LEU A 99 -5.22 -9.87 9.45
CA LEU A 99 -5.93 -8.73 10.02
C LEU A 99 -6.88 -9.17 11.14
N SER A 100 -7.67 -10.21 10.89
CA SER A 100 -8.62 -10.77 11.87
C SER A 100 -7.91 -11.25 13.14
N SER A 101 -6.80 -11.99 13.02
CA SER A 101 -5.98 -12.43 14.16
C SER A 101 -5.39 -11.27 14.96
N ASN A 102 -5.23 -10.09 14.36
CA ASN A 102 -4.78 -8.87 15.02
C ASN A 102 -5.94 -7.96 15.47
N ASN A 103 -7.18 -8.47 15.51
CA ASN A 103 -8.40 -7.72 15.88
C ASN A 103 -8.67 -6.49 14.99
N VAL A 104 -8.24 -6.53 13.73
CA VAL A 104 -8.50 -5.50 12.73
C VAL A 104 -9.45 -6.06 11.68
N ASN A 105 -10.59 -5.40 11.47
CA ASN A 105 -11.48 -5.71 10.35
C ASN A 105 -11.08 -4.87 9.13
N PHE A 106 -11.08 -5.48 7.94
CA PHE A 106 -10.85 -4.79 6.67
C PHE A 106 -11.79 -3.60 6.45
N GLU A 107 -13.08 -3.74 6.83
CA GLU A 107 -14.04 -2.65 6.71
C GLU A 107 -13.65 -1.44 7.58
N LYS A 108 -13.26 -1.72 8.83
CA LYS A 108 -12.78 -0.69 9.76
C LYS A 108 -11.50 -0.04 9.21
N TYR A 109 -10.58 -0.84 8.68
CA TYR A 109 -9.36 -0.35 8.04
C TYR A 109 -9.68 0.60 6.87
N ALA A 110 -10.61 0.24 6.00
CA ALA A 110 -11.03 1.07 4.86
C ALA A 110 -11.71 2.38 5.33
N LYS A 111 -12.59 2.30 6.33
CA LYS A 111 -13.23 3.48 6.95
C LYS A 111 -12.21 4.42 7.59
N ASP A 112 -11.24 3.88 8.34
CA ASP A 112 -10.16 4.66 8.95
C ASP A 112 -9.31 5.37 7.88
N LYS A 113 -8.99 4.67 6.78
CA LYS A 113 -8.24 5.22 5.64
C LYS A 113 -9.01 6.38 4.99
N TYR A 114 -10.30 6.19 4.72
CA TYR A 114 -11.17 7.23 4.18
C TYR A 114 -11.28 8.44 5.12
N TYR A 115 -11.46 8.20 6.42
CA TYR A 115 -11.51 9.27 7.42
C TYR A 115 -10.19 10.05 7.46
N GLN A 116 -9.04 9.39 7.38
CA GLN A 116 -7.74 10.06 7.36
C GLN A 116 -7.58 10.93 6.11
N LEU A 117 -7.93 10.41 4.93
CA LEU A 117 -7.96 11.17 3.68
C LEU A 117 -8.84 12.42 3.80
N LYS A 118 -10.08 12.26 4.26
CA LYS A 118 -11.04 13.37 4.38
C LYS A 118 -10.56 14.46 5.34
N ASN A 119 -9.80 14.10 6.38
CA ASN A 119 -9.32 15.04 7.40
C ASN A 119 -7.87 15.48 7.18
N ASN A 120 -7.30 15.25 5.98
CA ASN A 120 -5.91 15.59 5.65
C ASN A 120 -4.92 15.07 6.72
N LYS A 121 -5.06 13.80 7.09
CA LYS A 121 -4.18 13.09 8.04
C LYS A 121 -3.35 12.04 7.31
N PRO A 122 -2.18 11.66 7.84
CA PRO A 122 -1.35 10.62 7.25
C PRO A 122 -2.11 9.30 7.09
N VAL A 123 -2.18 8.81 5.86
CA VAL A 123 -3.01 7.66 5.44
C VAL A 123 -2.30 6.30 5.58
N ALA A 124 -0.97 6.33 5.70
CA ALA A 124 -0.12 5.14 5.67
C ALA A 124 1.00 5.23 6.72
N PRO A 125 1.60 4.09 7.11
CA PRO A 125 2.69 4.08 8.10
C PRO A 125 3.84 5.02 7.73
N PHE A 126 4.26 5.01 6.46
CA PHE A 126 5.38 5.83 6.02
C PHE A 126 5.07 7.34 6.09
N THR A 127 3.88 7.76 5.62
CA THR A 127 3.46 9.17 5.73
C THR A 127 3.33 9.59 7.18
N TYR A 128 2.85 8.71 8.07
CA TYR A 128 2.75 9.00 9.50
C TYR A 128 4.11 9.22 10.16
N TYR A 129 5.08 8.35 9.90
CA TYR A 129 6.41 8.52 10.50
C TYR A 129 7.12 9.76 9.98
N ILE A 130 6.95 10.10 8.70
CA ILE A 130 7.47 11.37 8.17
C ILE A 130 6.79 12.55 8.86
N ASP A 131 5.47 12.56 8.93
CA ASP A 131 4.71 13.64 9.57
C ASP A 131 5.15 13.85 11.03
N LYS A 132 5.16 12.76 11.80
CA LYS A 132 5.51 12.77 13.23
C LYS A 132 6.91 13.31 13.51
N TYR A 133 7.92 12.91 12.73
CA TYR A 133 9.31 13.22 13.03
C TYR A 133 9.86 14.44 12.29
N PHE A 134 9.33 14.75 11.10
CA PHE A 134 9.88 15.80 10.24
C PHE A 134 8.97 17.02 10.14
N LEU A 135 7.65 16.84 9.99
CA LEU A 135 6.74 17.97 9.75
C LEU A 135 6.21 18.60 11.04
N HIS A 136 5.80 17.78 12.01
CA HIS A 136 5.25 18.29 13.26
C HIS A 136 6.34 18.88 14.19
N LYS A 137 7.59 18.43 14.02
CA LYS A 137 8.75 18.92 14.78
C LYS A 137 9.23 20.30 14.29
N THR A 138 9.03 20.63 13.01
CA THR A 138 9.37 21.96 12.47
C THR A 138 8.40 23.06 12.90
N ASN A 139 7.13 22.73 13.18
CA ASN A 139 6.12 23.70 13.66
C ASN A 139 6.24 24.05 15.15
N THR A 140 7.18 23.45 15.89
CA THR A 140 7.42 23.72 17.32
C THR A 140 8.74 24.46 17.57
N ILE A 141 9.51 24.77 16.52
CA ILE A 141 10.82 25.43 16.60
C ILE A 141 10.76 26.86 16.00
N LEU A 142 9.59 27.31 15.54
CA LEU A 142 9.28 28.69 15.16
C LEU A 142 8.25 29.26 16.14
#